data_AF-A0A534CXV5-F1
#
_entry.id   AF-A0A534CXV5-F1
#
_cell.length_a   1.000
_cell.length_b   1.000
_cell.length_c   1.000
_cell.angle_alpha   90.00
_cell.angle_beta   90.00
_cell.angle_gamma   90.00
#
_symmetry.space_group_name_H-M   'P 1'
#
loop_
_entity.id
_entity.type
_entity.pdbx_description
1 polymer ?
#
loop_
_entity_poly.entity_id
_entity_poly.type
_entity_poly.pdbx_seq_one_letter_code
_entity_poly.pdbx_strand_id
1 'polypeptide(L)'
;MKPFGHTALTSFNLALAVASVVFGPIAFAAAADTDRRIEHIENGLIPAVLVRGEAVPSVHLSARMRDLHVPGVSIALIHHGKLEWARGFGVTRVGGRGVTAETLFQAASISKPVSTL
;
A
#
# COMPACT_ATOMS: atom_id res chain seq x y z
N MET A 1 -67.20 -40.22 28.50
CA MET A 1 -66.53 -41.31 27.77
C MET A 1 -65.09 -40.90 27.51
N LYS A 2 -64.17 -41.78 27.92
CA LYS A 2 -62.69 -41.89 27.82
C LYS A 2 -61.88 -40.99 26.82
N PRO A 3 -60.55 -40.85 27.04
CA PRO A 3 -59.81 -39.59 27.29
C PRO A 3 -58.47 -39.48 26.47
N PHE A 4 -57.46 -38.78 27.03
CA PHE A 4 -56.02 -38.68 26.66
C PHE A 4 -55.66 -37.54 25.68
N GLY A 5 -54.56 -36.78 25.84
CA GLY A 5 -53.41 -36.99 26.71
C GLY A 5 -52.50 -35.74 26.82
N HIS A 6 -51.52 -35.88 27.71
CA HIS A 6 -50.47 -34.95 28.11
C HIS A 6 -49.64 -34.41 26.95
N THR A 7 -49.16 -33.16 27.06
CA THR A 7 -47.72 -32.88 26.88
C THR A 7 -47.32 -31.61 27.64
N ALA A 8 -46.59 -31.79 28.75
CA ALA A 8 -45.69 -30.79 29.30
C ALA A 8 -44.28 -31.18 28.83
N LEU A 9 -43.56 -30.29 28.14
CA LEU A 9 -42.13 -30.39 27.82
C LEU A 9 -41.60 -28.94 27.76
N THR A 10 -40.98 -28.44 28.82
CA THR A 10 -39.54 -28.51 29.14
C THR A 10 -38.68 -27.63 28.24
N SER A 11 -38.05 -26.66 28.91
CA SER A 11 -37.08 -25.66 28.45
C SER A 11 -35.91 -26.24 27.66
N PHE A 12 -35.38 -25.49 26.69
CA PHE A 12 -33.98 -25.61 26.28
C PHE A 12 -33.45 -24.27 25.75
N ASN A 13 -32.85 -23.48 26.66
CA ASN A 13 -32.00 -22.35 26.27
C ASN A 13 -30.70 -22.92 25.69
N LEU A 14 -30.59 -22.97 24.36
CA LEU A 14 -29.30 -23.24 23.72
C LEU A 14 -28.53 -21.93 23.56
N ALA A 15 -27.64 -21.70 24.52
CA ALA A 15 -26.56 -20.72 24.41
C ALA A 15 -25.71 -21.08 23.18
N LEU A 16 -25.73 -20.22 22.15
CA LEU A 16 -24.76 -20.31 21.06
C LEU A 16 -23.54 -19.48 21.44
N ALA A 17 -22.45 -20.20 21.66
CA ALA A 17 -21.16 -19.69 22.06
C ALA A 17 -20.65 -18.60 21.11
N VAL A 18 -20.17 -17.51 21.70
CA VAL A 18 -19.36 -16.49 21.04
C VAL A 18 -18.05 -17.14 20.61
N ALA A 19 -17.93 -17.48 19.34
CA ALA A 19 -16.65 -17.81 18.73
C ALA A 19 -15.92 -16.48 18.43
N SER A 20 -15.26 -15.93 19.46
CA SER A 20 -14.24 -14.91 19.27
C SER A 20 -13.08 -15.54 18.51
N VAL A 21 -13.12 -15.50 17.18
CA VAL A 21 -11.95 -15.75 16.36
C VAL A 21 -10.97 -14.62 16.69
N VAL A 22 -9.99 -14.92 17.54
CA VAL A 22 -8.83 -14.05 17.78
C VAL A 22 -8.04 -14.01 16.48
N PHE A 23 -8.41 -13.10 15.59
CA PHE A 23 -7.61 -12.75 14.42
C PHE A 23 -6.41 -11.96 14.94
N GLY A 24 -5.27 -12.61 15.10
CA GLY A 24 -4.04 -11.97 15.59
C GLY A 24 -3.59 -10.79 14.71
N PRO A 25 -2.83 -9.81 15.26
CA PRO A 25 -2.61 -8.48 14.67
C PRO A 25 -1.61 -8.45 13.50
N ILE A 26 -1.35 -9.59 12.86
CA ILE A 26 -0.25 -9.73 11.89
C ILE A 26 -0.44 -8.77 10.71
N ALA A 27 -1.69 -8.62 10.22
CA ALA A 27 -1.99 -7.75 9.10
C ALA A 27 -1.79 -6.25 9.42
N PHE A 28 -2.08 -5.83 10.65
CA PHE A 28 -1.96 -4.43 11.06
C PHE A 28 -0.50 -4.00 11.25
N ALA A 29 0.32 -4.88 11.82
CA ALA A 29 1.76 -4.64 11.97
C ALA A 29 2.48 -4.55 10.62
N ALA A 30 2.11 -5.40 9.65
CA ALA A 30 2.65 -5.37 8.31
C ALA A 30 2.27 -4.09 7.54
N ALA A 31 1.00 -3.65 7.62
CA ALA A 31 0.57 -2.39 7.01
C ALA A 31 1.32 -1.19 7.60
N ALA A 32 1.52 -1.16 8.92
CA ALA A 32 2.27 -0.10 9.58
C ALA A 32 3.78 -0.10 9.25
N ASP A 33 4.37 -1.24 8.84
CA ASP A 33 5.75 -1.28 8.33
C ASP A 33 5.82 -0.70 6.92
N THR A 34 4.87 -1.09 6.06
CA THR A 34 4.75 -0.55 4.69
C THR A 34 4.57 0.97 4.71
N ASP A 35 3.68 1.51 5.56
CA ASP A 35 3.46 2.95 5.65
C ASP A 35 4.71 3.71 6.09
N ARG A 36 5.47 3.17 7.05
CA ARG A 36 6.76 3.76 7.46
C ARG A 36 7.78 3.76 6.33
N ARG A 37 7.84 2.70 5.53
CA ARG A 37 8.74 2.62 4.36
C ARG A 37 8.31 3.59 3.26
N ILE A 38 7.01 3.75 3.04
CA ILE A 38 6.48 4.77 2.13
C ILE A 38 6.90 6.16 2.60
N GLU A 39 6.67 6.49 3.87
CA GLU A 39 7.11 7.78 4.45
C GLU A 39 8.62 7.97 4.33
N HIS A 40 9.41 6.93 4.57
CA HIS A 40 10.86 7.00 4.42
C HIS A 40 11.28 7.32 2.99
N ILE A 41 10.65 6.69 2.00
CA ILE A 41 10.93 6.96 0.57
C ILE A 41 10.46 8.36 0.18
N GLU A 42 9.28 8.80 0.63
CA GLU A 42 8.74 10.13 0.34
C GLU A 42 9.59 11.25 0.96
N ASN A 43 10.12 11.06 2.17
CA ASN A 43 10.94 12.05 2.88
C ASN A 43 12.44 11.94 2.60
N GLY A 44 12.89 10.83 1.98
CA GLY A 44 14.27 10.38 1.93
C GLY A 44 15.00 10.60 0.60
N LEU A 45 14.47 11.41 -0.32
CA LEU A 45 15.11 11.56 -1.64
C LEU A 45 16.43 12.31 -1.51
N ILE A 46 17.45 11.73 -2.13
CA ILE A 46 18.79 12.31 -2.23
C ILE A 46 19.02 12.92 -3.61
N PRO A 47 19.87 13.95 -3.74
CA PRO A 47 20.25 14.49 -5.03
C PRO A 47 21.06 13.47 -5.84
N ALA A 48 21.01 13.60 -7.18
CA ALA A 48 21.73 12.72 -8.09
C ALA A 48 23.28 12.85 -7.99
N VAL A 49 23.75 13.95 -7.42
CA VAL A 49 25.18 14.24 -7.21
C VAL A 49 25.39 14.58 -5.74
N LEU A 50 26.34 13.91 -5.11
CA LEU A 50 26.78 14.16 -3.74
C LEU A 50 28.24 14.58 -3.75
N VAL A 51 28.57 15.63 -2.98
CA VAL A 51 29.95 16.11 -2.83
C VAL A 51 30.55 15.47 -1.58
N ARG A 52 31.75 14.90 -1.73
CA ARG A 52 32.46 14.25 -0.62
C ARG A 52 32.77 15.27 0.46
N GLY A 53 32.36 14.97 1.70
CA GLY A 53 32.59 15.83 2.86
C GLY A 53 31.44 16.78 3.17
N GLU A 54 30.42 16.86 2.30
CA GLU A 54 29.20 17.61 2.57
C GLU A 54 28.13 16.72 3.24
N ALA A 55 27.24 17.36 3.98
CA ALA A 55 26.06 16.69 4.51
C ALA A 55 25.16 16.23 3.35
N VAL A 56 24.59 15.04 3.45
CA VAL A 56 23.63 14.52 2.46
C VAL A 56 22.27 15.17 2.74
N PRO A 57 21.77 16.05 1.86
CA PRO A 57 20.45 16.62 2.05
C PRO A 57 19.39 15.57 1.73
N SER A 58 18.30 15.59 2.50
CA SER A 58 17.09 14.83 2.22
C SER A 58 16.00 15.80 1.77
N VAL A 59 15.30 15.48 0.69
CA VAL A 59 14.17 16.28 0.19
C VAL A 59 12.91 15.44 0.09
N HIS A 60 11.77 16.09 0.36
CA HIS A 60 10.47 15.46 0.20
C HIS A 60 10.11 15.29 -1.28
N LEU A 61 9.41 14.21 -1.64
CA LEU A 61 9.00 13.89 -3.00
C LEU A 61 8.23 15.02 -3.68
N SER A 62 7.23 15.58 -3.00
CA SER A 62 6.45 16.68 -3.56
C SER A 62 7.29 17.94 -3.82
N ALA A 63 8.27 18.23 -2.96
CA ALA A 63 9.18 19.35 -3.15
C ALA A 63 10.08 19.09 -4.37
N ARG A 64 10.68 17.90 -4.47
CA ARG A 64 11.53 17.53 -5.60
C ARG A 64 10.78 17.55 -6.93
N MET A 65 9.55 17.06 -6.95
CA MET A 65 8.69 17.09 -8.13
C MET A 65 8.42 18.53 -8.58
N ARG A 66 8.10 19.43 -7.65
CA ARG A 66 7.91 20.85 -7.94
C ARG A 66 9.18 21.50 -8.50
N ASP A 67 10.32 21.29 -7.85
CA ASP A 67 11.60 21.91 -8.23
C ASP A 67 12.03 21.48 -9.64
N LEU A 68 11.72 20.23 -10.02
CA LEU A 68 12.01 19.67 -11.34
C LEU A 68 10.87 19.81 -12.35
N HIS A 69 9.77 20.46 -11.99
CA HIS A 69 8.57 20.59 -12.84
C HIS A 69 8.01 19.24 -13.32
N VAL A 70 8.09 18.22 -12.48
CA VAL A 70 7.54 16.88 -12.73
C VAL A 70 6.08 16.85 -12.24
N PRO A 71 5.08 16.66 -13.13
CA PRO A 71 3.67 16.72 -12.75
C PRO A 71 3.23 15.51 -11.92
N GLY A 72 3.83 14.34 -12.15
CA GLY A 72 3.45 13.11 -11.48
C GLY A 72 4.42 11.96 -11.72
N VAL A 73 4.47 11.03 -10.77
CA VAL A 73 5.27 9.79 -10.83
C VAL A 73 4.48 8.62 -10.26
N SER A 74 4.77 7.40 -10.72
CA SER A 74 4.33 6.16 -10.06
C SER A 74 5.55 5.44 -9.51
N ILE A 75 5.49 4.99 -8.27
CA ILE A 75 6.59 4.30 -7.58
C ILE A 75 6.11 2.94 -7.12
N ALA A 76 6.93 1.91 -7.32
CA ALA A 76 6.71 0.56 -6.83
C ALA A 76 7.94 0.07 -6.06
N LEU A 77 7.73 -0.50 -4.87
CA LEU A 77 8.77 -1.12 -4.06
C LEU A 77 8.67 -2.64 -4.19
N ILE A 78 9.74 -3.26 -4.72
CA ILE A 78 9.89 -4.71 -4.75
C ILE A 78 10.90 -5.10 -3.67
N HIS A 79 10.49 -5.97 -2.75
CA HIS A 79 11.31 -6.43 -1.64
C HIS A 79 11.15 -7.95 -1.51
N HIS A 80 12.28 -8.66 -1.39
CA HIS A 80 12.34 -10.13 -1.43
C HIS A 80 11.58 -10.76 -2.62
N GLY A 81 11.69 -10.14 -3.80
CA GLY A 81 11.07 -10.62 -5.04
C GLY A 81 9.55 -10.47 -5.09
N LYS A 82 8.94 -9.76 -4.13
CA LYS A 82 7.50 -9.49 -4.08
C LYS A 82 7.24 -7.99 -4.18
N LEU A 83 6.13 -7.62 -4.81
CA LEU A 83 5.63 -6.26 -4.75
C LEU A 83 5.15 -5.99 -3.32
N GLU A 84 5.85 -5.10 -2.63
CA GLU A 84 5.46 -4.68 -1.28
C GLU A 84 4.38 -3.61 -1.36
N TRP A 85 4.54 -2.62 -2.25
CA TRP A 85 3.51 -1.63 -2.58
C TRP A 85 3.78 -0.94 -3.93
N ALA A 86 2.74 -0.32 -4.49
CA ALA A 86 2.84 0.64 -5.58
C ALA A 86 1.86 1.80 -5.38
N ARG A 87 2.27 3.04 -5.66
CA ARG A 87 1.45 4.25 -5.48
C ARG A 87 1.78 5.30 -6.55
N GLY A 88 0.74 6.01 -6.98
CA GLY A 88 0.87 7.19 -7.83
C GLY A 88 0.90 8.49 -7.02
N PHE A 89 1.68 9.45 -7.50
CA PHE A 89 1.88 10.77 -6.90
C PHE A 89 1.67 11.85 -7.96
N GLY A 90 0.97 12.93 -7.59
CA GLY A 90 0.69 14.04 -8.49
C GLY A 90 -0.33 13.70 -9.58
N VAL A 91 -0.17 14.30 -10.76
CA VAL A 91 -1.10 14.22 -11.89
C VAL A 91 -0.38 13.84 -13.18
N THR A 92 -1.10 13.24 -14.13
CA THR A 92 -0.52 12.76 -15.40
C THR A 92 -0.02 13.89 -16.30
N ARG A 93 -0.60 15.08 -16.15
CA ARG A 93 -0.24 16.34 -16.82
C ARG A 93 -0.89 17.50 -16.07
N VAL A 94 -0.53 18.74 -16.38
CA VAL A 94 -1.21 19.93 -15.84
C VAL A 94 -2.71 19.86 -16.18
N GLY A 95 -3.57 19.92 -15.15
CA GLY A 95 -5.02 19.72 -15.28
C GLY A 95 -5.47 18.29 -15.59
N GLY A 96 -4.54 17.33 -15.58
CA GLY A 96 -4.81 15.91 -15.81
C GLY A 96 -5.35 15.19 -14.58
N ARG A 97 -5.65 13.90 -14.75
CA ARG A 97 -6.08 13.02 -13.67
C ARG A 97 -4.92 12.70 -12.72
N GLY A 98 -5.25 12.27 -11.49
CA GLY A 98 -4.26 11.74 -10.55
C GLY A 98 -3.51 10.53 -11.13
N VAL A 99 -2.21 10.46 -10.88
CA VAL A 99 -1.42 9.27 -11.20
C VAL A 99 -1.84 8.13 -10.28
N THR A 100 -1.94 6.93 -10.84
CA THR A 100 -2.18 5.67 -10.11
C THR A 100 -1.04 4.69 -10.38
N ALA A 101 -0.98 3.59 -9.64
CA ALA A 101 0.04 2.54 -9.85
C ALA A 101 0.02 1.98 -11.30
N GLU A 102 -1.16 2.00 -11.94
CA GLU A 102 -1.43 1.46 -13.28
C GLU A 102 -1.27 2.53 -14.39
N THR A 103 -0.85 3.75 -14.05
CA THR A 103 -0.66 4.80 -15.06
C THR A 103 0.50 4.46 -15.98
N LEU A 104 0.23 4.46 -17.29
CA LEU A 104 1.24 4.18 -18.30
C LEU A 104 2.13 5.39 -18.57
N PHE A 105 3.44 5.14 -18.59
CA PHE A 105 4.47 6.11 -18.97
C PHE A 105 5.28 5.55 -20.14
N GLN A 106 5.92 6.41 -20.92
CA GLN A 106 6.86 5.98 -21.94
C GLN A 106 8.09 5.34 -21.28
N ALA A 107 8.38 4.09 -21.63
CA ALA A 107 9.49 3.35 -21.01
C ALA A 107 10.89 3.92 -21.34
N ALA A 108 11.02 4.67 -22.44
CA ALA A 108 12.28 5.25 -22.89
C ALA A 108 13.43 4.24 -22.86
N SER A 109 14.61 4.63 -22.38
CA SER A 109 15.80 3.76 -22.39
C SER A 109 15.72 2.53 -21.46
N ILE A 110 14.69 2.41 -20.61
CA ILE A 110 14.47 1.22 -19.78
C ILE A 110 13.93 0.05 -20.62
N SER A 111 13.48 0.29 -21.86
CA SER A 111 13.07 -0.78 -22.78
C SER A 111 14.22 -1.64 -23.31
N LYS A 112 15.48 -1.17 -23.21
CA LYS A 112 16.63 -1.85 -23.83
C LYS A 112 16.78 -3.32 -23.45
N PRO A 113 16.72 -3.72 -22.15
CA PRO A 113 16.83 -5.13 -21.79
C PRO A 113 15.75 -5.99 -22.44
N VAL A 114 14.53 -5.46 -22.58
CA VAL A 114 13.40 -6.17 -23.22
C VAL A 114 13.63 -6.35 -24.72
N SER A 115 14.21 -5.37 -25.40
CA SER A 115 14.52 -5.47 -26.84
C SER A 115 15.59 -6.51 -27.16
N THR A 116 16.33 -7.00 -26.17
CA THR A 116 17.37 -8.03 -26.32
C THR A 116 16.96 -9.40 -25.73
N LEU A 117 15.75 -9.52 -25.17
CA LEU A 117 15.21 -10.80 -24.67
C LEU A 117 14.82 -11.74 -25.82
#